data_AF-A0A645D5B6-F1
#
_entry.id   AF-A0A645D5B6-F1
#
_cell.length_a   1.000
_cell.length_b   1.000
_cell.length_c   1.000
_cell.angle_alpha   90.00
_cell.angle_beta   90.00
_cell.angle_gamma   90.00
#
_symmetry.space_group_name_H-M   'P 1'
#
loop_
_entity.id
_entity.type
_entity.pdbx_description
1 polymer ?
#
loop_
_entity_poly.entity_id
_entity_poly.type
_entity_poly.pdbx_seq_one_letter_code
_entity_poly.pdbx_strand_id
1 'polypeptide(L)'
;MAQLAVRPAVVDFIDAAMSSTDLDFSIEEVPVTPGSRLVGMSVGALRAKGIFTLAILKESSRYDHRPPDERRIEAGDHLIVSGASDTLRSLDPQP
;
A
#
# COMPACT_ATOMS: atom_id res chain seq x y z
N MET A 1 33.94 3.86 10.93
CA MET A 1 32.46 3.90 10.89
C MET A 1 32.05 3.28 9.56
N ALA A 2 31.54 2.06 9.57
CA ALA A 2 31.19 1.34 8.35
C ALA A 2 30.02 0.42 8.69
N GLN A 3 28.80 0.96 8.59
CA GLN A 3 27.62 0.13 8.68
C GLN A 3 26.48 0.79 7.93
N LEU A 4 26.49 0.60 6.61
CA LEU A 4 25.35 0.65 5.71
C LEU A 4 25.96 0.49 4.31
N ALA A 5 26.34 -0.75 3.98
CA ALA A 5 26.30 -1.17 2.58
C ALA A 5 24.82 -1.22 2.21
N VAL A 6 24.19 -0.05 2.11
CA VAL A 6 22.79 0.09 1.73
C VAL A 6 22.72 -0.51 0.35
N ARG A 7 21.75 -1.38 0.10
CA ARG A 7 21.45 -1.84 -1.25
C ARG A 7 21.03 -0.59 -2.03
N PRO A 8 21.90 0.04 -2.83
CA PRO A 8 21.67 1.41 -3.31
C PRO A 8 20.41 1.44 -4.17
N ALA A 9 20.28 0.42 -5.01
CA ALA A 9 19.10 0.18 -5.84
C ALA A 9 17.77 0.05 -5.08
N VAL A 10 17.78 -0.40 -3.81
CA VAL A 10 16.54 -0.47 -3.01
C VAL A 10 16.14 0.93 -2.54
N VAL A 11 17.10 1.76 -2.14
CA VAL A 11 16.83 3.15 -1.76
C VAL A 11 16.38 3.95 -2.96
N ASP A 12 17.11 3.85 -4.08
CA ASP A 12 16.75 4.52 -5.34
C ASP A 12 15.32 4.18 -5.77
N PHE A 13 14.92 2.90 -5.60
CA PHE A 13 13.56 2.46 -5.91
C PHE A 13 12.51 3.06 -4.97
N ILE A 14 12.75 3.07 -3.66
CA ILE A 14 11.80 3.64 -2.69
C ILE A 14 11.65 5.14 -2.90
N ASP A 15 12.75 5.87 -3.10
CA ASP A 15 12.71 7.31 -3.36
C ASP A 15 11.92 7.63 -4.64
N ALA A 16 12.14 6.86 -5.71
CA ALA A 16 11.41 7.03 -6.95
C ALA A 16 9.91 6.70 -6.79
N ALA A 17 9.57 5.64 -6.06
CA ALA A 17 8.17 5.23 -5.81
C ALA A 17 7.40 6.21 -4.90
N MET A 18 8.11 7.03 -4.12
CA MET A 18 7.53 8.12 -3.33
C MET A 18 7.42 9.43 -4.12
N SER A 19 8.28 9.65 -5.12
CA SER A 19 8.19 10.81 -6.02
C SER A 19 7.06 10.60 -7.05
N SER A 20 5.91 11.22 -6.81
CA SER A 20 4.68 11.10 -7.62
C SER A 20 4.78 11.62 -9.08
N THR A 21 5.96 12.07 -9.50
CA THR A 21 6.14 12.86 -10.73
C THR A 21 6.50 12.03 -11.96
N ASP A 22 7.15 10.87 -11.82
CA ASP A 22 7.80 10.22 -12.97
C ASP A 22 7.64 8.69 -13.07
N LEU A 23 6.93 8.04 -12.14
CA LEU A 23 6.68 6.60 -12.23
C LEU A 23 5.20 6.32 -12.48
N ASP A 24 4.96 5.41 -13.44
CA ASP A 24 3.68 4.70 -13.61
C ASP A 24 3.31 3.87 -12.37
N PHE A 25 4.13 3.87 -11.32
CA PHE A 25 4.04 3.09 -10.10
C PHE A 25 4.23 3.98 -8.87
N SER A 26 3.36 3.83 -7.87
CA SER A 26 3.47 4.54 -6.59
C SER A 26 3.33 3.59 -5.40
N ILE A 27 3.80 4.05 -4.24
CA ILE A 27 3.50 3.47 -2.93
C ILE A 27 2.68 4.50 -2.15
N GLU A 28 1.49 4.10 -1.71
CA GLU A 28 0.54 5.01 -1.05
C GLU A 28 -0.01 4.40 0.25
N GLU A 29 -0.34 5.27 1.18
CA GLU A 29 -1.14 4.94 2.36
C GLU A 29 -2.61 5.27 2.06
N VAL A 30 -3.47 4.26 2.17
CA VAL A 30 -4.92 4.39 1.94
C VAL A 30 -5.68 4.11 3.24
N PRO A 31 -6.29 5.12 3.88
CA PRO A 31 -7.12 4.93 5.06
C PRO A 31 -8.47 4.31 4.68
N VAL A 32 -8.87 3.24 5.36
CA VAL A 32 -10.15 2.57 5.11
C VAL A 32 -11.22 3.14 6.04
N THR A 33 -11.96 4.13 5.56
CA THR A 33 -13.05 4.75 6.31
C THR A 33 -14.31 3.85 6.37
N PRO A 34 -15.19 4.02 7.38
CA PRO A 34 -16.50 3.38 7.37
C PRO A 34 -17.29 3.73 6.09
N GLY A 35 -17.73 2.72 5.35
CA GLY A 35 -18.43 2.89 4.07
C GLY A 35 -17.51 2.89 2.83
N SER A 36 -16.19 2.77 3.00
CA SER A 36 -15.27 2.54 1.89
C SER A 36 -15.60 1.25 1.13
N ARG A 37 -15.43 1.27 -0.19
CA ARG A 37 -15.60 0.09 -1.06
C ARG A 37 -14.59 -1.02 -0.78
N LEU A 38 -13.51 -0.69 -0.07
CA LEU A 38 -12.48 -1.64 0.34
C LEU A 38 -12.94 -2.53 1.49
N VAL A 39 -13.91 -2.09 2.31
CA VAL A 39 -14.39 -2.85 3.47
C VAL A 39 -14.95 -4.20 3.01
N GLY A 40 -14.40 -5.28 3.56
CA GLY A 40 -14.79 -6.66 3.25
C GLY A 40 -14.12 -7.26 2.02
N MET A 41 -13.41 -6.47 1.20
CA MET A 41 -12.54 -7.02 0.15
C MET A 41 -11.39 -7.80 0.77
N SER A 42 -10.93 -8.85 0.09
CA SER A 42 -9.72 -9.56 0.50
C SER A 42 -8.47 -8.95 -0.13
N VAL A 43 -7.32 -9.12 0.51
CA VAL A 43 -6.01 -8.72 -0.05
C VAL A 43 -5.76 -9.37 -1.41
N GLY A 44 -6.16 -10.64 -1.58
CA GLY A 44 -6.08 -11.31 -2.88
C GLY A 44 -6.91 -10.64 -3.98
N ALA A 45 -8.06 -10.04 -3.64
CA ALA A 45 -8.87 -9.30 -4.60
C ALA A 45 -8.22 -7.98 -5.04
N LEU A 46 -7.48 -7.30 -4.15
CA LEU A 46 -6.65 -6.16 -4.53
C LEU A 46 -5.49 -6.60 -5.42
N ARG A 47 -4.81 -7.70 -5.08
CA ARG A 47 -3.73 -8.27 -5.88
C ARG A 47 -4.19 -8.60 -7.31
N ALA A 48 -5.38 -9.18 -7.46
CA ALA A 48 -5.97 -9.47 -8.76
C ALA A 48 -6.26 -8.21 -9.61
N LYS A 49 -6.36 -7.04 -8.97
CA LYS A 49 -6.49 -5.72 -9.62
C LYS A 49 -5.14 -5.03 -9.86
N GLY A 50 -4.02 -5.72 -9.61
CA GLY A 50 -2.68 -5.14 -9.75
C GLY A 50 -2.24 -4.27 -8.57
N ILE A 51 -2.96 -4.34 -7.44
CA ILE A 51 -2.67 -3.58 -6.22
C ILE A 51 -2.05 -4.51 -5.20
N PHE A 52 -0.80 -4.27 -4.84
CA PHE A 52 -0.06 -5.06 -3.87
C PHE A 52 -0.16 -4.44 -2.48
N THR A 53 -0.83 -5.11 -1.55
CA THR A 53 -0.84 -4.71 -0.14
C THR A 53 0.49 -5.10 0.51
N LEU A 54 1.31 -4.12 0.84
CA LEU A 54 2.62 -4.28 1.48
C LEU A 54 2.47 -4.42 2.99
N ALA A 55 1.54 -3.68 3.60
CA ALA A 55 1.22 -3.82 5.02
C ALA A 55 -0.21 -3.35 5.32
N ILE A 56 -0.74 -3.81 6.45
CA ILE A 56 -1.96 -3.26 7.05
C ILE A 56 -1.62 -2.77 8.45
N LEU A 57 -1.86 -1.50 8.72
CA LEU A 57 -1.73 -0.91 10.05
C LEU A 57 -3.12 -0.80 10.67
N LYS A 58 -3.31 -1.43 11.83
CA LYS A 58 -4.51 -1.23 12.65
C LYS A 58 -4.35 -0.01 13.54
N GLU A 59 -5.45 0.62 13.97
CA GLU A 59 -5.46 1.70 14.97
C GLU A 59 -4.64 1.38 16.24
N SER A 60 -4.48 0.10 16.59
CA SER A 60 -3.63 -0.33 17.71
C SER A 60 -2.11 -0.30 17.42
N SER A 61 -1.67 0.44 16.40
CA SER A 61 -0.28 0.61 15.94
C SER A 61 0.49 -0.69 15.65
N ARG A 62 -0.22 -1.78 15.31
CA ARG A 62 0.41 -3.06 14.96
C ARG A 62 0.36 -3.23 13.45
N TYR A 63 1.53 -3.31 12.84
CA TYR A 63 1.66 -3.62 11.43
C TYR A 63 1.51 -5.13 11.20
N ASP A 64 0.62 -5.49 10.28
CA ASP A 64 0.64 -6.77 9.59
C ASP A 64 1.47 -6.60 8.31
N HIS A 65 2.76 -6.96 8.38
CA HIS A 65 3.76 -6.72 7.33
C HIS A 65 3.65 -7.68 6.14
N ARG A 66 2.72 -8.66 6.18
CA ARG A 66 2.48 -9.58 5.08
C ARG A 66 1.08 -10.18 5.24
N PRO A 67 0.03 -9.40 4.96
CA PRO A 67 -1.31 -9.90 5.09
C PRO A 67 -1.53 -11.04 4.08
N PRO A 68 -2.08 -12.19 4.49
CA PRO A 68 -2.40 -13.29 3.57
C PRO A 68 -3.52 -12.88 2.62
N ASP A 69 -3.65 -13.54 1.47
CA ASP A 69 -4.63 -13.16 0.44
C ASP A 69 -6.09 -13.29 0.92
N GLU A 70 -6.36 -14.14 1.93
CA GLU A 70 -7.66 -14.31 2.57
C GLU A 70 -7.98 -13.20 3.60
N ARG A 71 -6.99 -12.40 4.02
CA ARG A 71 -7.19 -11.28 4.95
C ARG A 71 -8.20 -10.32 4.35
N ARG A 72 -9.32 -10.15 5.04
CA ARG A 72 -10.34 -9.15 4.70
C ARG A 72 -9.96 -7.80 5.25
N ILE A 73 -10.20 -6.74 4.49
CA ILE A 73 -9.95 -5.37 4.89
C ILE A 73 -11.09 -4.89 5.80
N GLU A 74 -10.75 -4.24 6.91
CA GLU A 74 -11.70 -3.70 7.89
C GLU A 74 -11.72 -2.17 7.87
N ALA A 75 -12.83 -1.56 8.28
CA ALA A 75 -12.85 -0.13 8.54
C ALA A 75 -11.90 0.21 9.71
N GLY A 76 -11.13 1.29 9.57
CA GLY A 76 -10.05 1.66 10.49
C GLY A 76 -8.70 1.01 10.16
N ASP A 77 -8.62 0.13 9.16
CA ASP A 77 -7.33 -0.31 8.61
C ASP A 77 -6.69 0.85 7.81
N HIS A 78 -5.37 0.95 7.90
CA HIS A 78 -4.54 1.77 7.01
C HIS A 78 -3.72 0.85 6.13
N LEU A 79 -3.99 0.88 4.82
CA LEU A 79 -3.34 0.00 3.87
C LEU A 79 -2.12 0.70 3.28
N ILE A 80 -0.95 0.10 3.42
CA ILE A 80 0.22 0.49 2.64
C ILE A 80 0.20 -0.36 1.37
N VAL A 81 -0.06 0.28 0.23
CA VAL A 81 -0.27 -0.39 -1.06
C VAL A 81 0.71 0.12 -2.10
N SER A 82 0.98 -0.72 -3.09
CA SER A 82 1.72 -0.32 -4.28
C SER A 82 1.06 -0.84 -5.55
N GLY A 83 1.26 -0.14 -6.66
CA GLY A 83 0.59 -0.46 -7.91
C GLY A 83 0.71 0.68 -8.90
N ALA A 84 0.01 0.54 -10.03
CA ALA A 84 0.01 1.59 -11.02
C ALA A 84 -0.71 2.84 -10.49
N SER A 85 -0.14 4.02 -10.73
CA SER A 85 -0.62 5.27 -10.13
C SER A 85 -2.08 5.58 -10.49
N ASP A 86 -2.53 5.22 -11.70
CA ASP A 86 -3.92 5.34 -12.14
C ASP A 86 -4.87 4.38 -11.41
N THR A 87 -4.39 3.17 -11.14
CA THR A 87 -5.11 2.12 -10.42
C THR A 87 -5.27 2.49 -8.96
N LEU A 88 -4.21 3.02 -8.32
CA LEU A 88 -4.26 3.48 -6.93
C LEU A 88 -5.18 4.69 -6.74
N ARG A 89 -5.16 5.66 -7.66
CA ARG A 89 -6.14 6.78 -7.66
C ARG A 89 -7.60 6.34 -7.73
N SER A 90 -7.88 5.15 -8.26
CA SER A 90 -9.25 4.61 -8.31
C SER A 90 -9.74 4.05 -6.96
N LEU A 91 -8.82 3.76 -6.02
CA LEU A 91 -9.14 3.19 -4.71
C LEU A 91 -9.66 4.22 -3.73
N ASP A 92 -9.13 5.43 -3.82
CA ASP A 92 -9.49 6.54 -2.97
C ASP A 92 -9.61 7.80 -3.82
N PRO A 93 -10.81 8.14 -4.30
CA PRO A 93 -11.05 9.43 -4.93
C PRO A 93 -10.89 10.50 -3.84
N GLN A 94 -9.66 10.95 -3.64
CA GLN A 94 -9.37 12.15 -2.88
C GLN A 94 -10.19 13.30 -3.50
N PRO A 95 -10.96 14.05 -2.70
CA PRO A 95 -11.65 15.24 -3.19
C PRO A 95 -10.69 16.32 -3.69
#